data_AF-X1RUZ2-F1
#
_entry.id   AF-X1RUZ2-F1
#
_cell.length_a   1.000
_cell.length_b   1.000
_cell.length_c   1.000
_cell.angle_alpha   90.00
_cell.angle_beta   90.00
_cell.angle_gamma   90.00
#
_symmetry.space_group_name_H-M   'P 1'
#
loop_
_entity.id
_entity.type
_entity.pdbx_description
1 polymer ?
#
loop_
_entity_poly.entity_id
_entity_poly.type
_entity_poly.pdbx_seq_one_letter_code
_entity_poly.pdbx_strand_id
1 'polypeptide(L)' 'SQGAEEQEEEKDFIKKLNPNSLEVLANCLVEPSLAGAAPGSRYQFMRKGYFCVDPDSTSDK' A
#
# COMPACT_ATOMS: atom_id res chain seq x y z
N SER A 1 10.87 22.14 -29.89
CA SER A 1 11.62 21.82 -28.66
C SER A 1 10.89 20.70 -27.96
N GLN A 2 10.99 19.47 -28.47
CA GLN A 2 10.20 18.33 -27.97
C GLN A 2 10.49 18.00 -26.50
N GLY A 3 11.73 18.15 -26.05
CA GLY A 3 12.09 17.93 -24.65
C GLY A 3 11.58 18.99 -23.65
N ALA A 4 11.01 20.11 -24.11
CA ALA A 4 10.39 21.09 -23.21
C ALA A 4 8.91 20.76 -22.91
N GLU A 5 8.19 20.25 -23.91
CA GLU A 5 6.79 19.82 -23.77
C GLU A 5 6.69 18.56 -22.89
N GLU A 6 7.57 17.57 -23.10
CA GLU A 6 7.65 16.36 -22.26
C GLU A 6 7.91 16.69 -20.77
N GLN A 7 8.76 17.68 -20.49
CA GLN A 7 9.04 18.14 -19.12
C GLN A 7 7.85 18.86 -18.48
N GLU A 8 7.01 19.55 -19.26
CA GLU A 8 5.79 20.16 -18.74
C GLU A 8 4.73 19.11 -18.43
N GLU A 9 4.57 18.09 -19.29
CA GLU A 9 3.65 16.98 -19.05
C GLU A 9 4.03 16.16 -17.80
N GLU A 10 5.33 15.88 -17.60
CA GLU A 10 5.82 15.19 -16.41
C GLU A 10 5.50 15.98 -15.12
N LYS A 11 5.73 17.30 -15.14
CA LYS A 11 5.41 18.17 -13.99
C LYS A 11 3.92 18.18 -13.67
N ASP A 12 3.07 18.19 -14.69
CA ASP A 12 1.62 18.16 -14.49
C ASP A 12 1.11 16.79 -14.02
N PHE A 13 1.78 15.70 -14.39
CA PHE A 13 1.51 14.38 -13.81
C PHE A 13 1.85 14.33 -12.31
N ILE A 14 3.04 14.80 -11.91
CA ILE A 14 3.47 14.79 -10.51
C ILE A 14 2.52 15.62 -9.62
N LYS A 15 2.03 16.77 -10.11
CA LYS A 15 1.05 17.62 -9.38
C LYS A 15 -0.28 16.91 -9.10
N LYS A 16 -0.62 15.86 -9.85
CA LYS A 16 -1.87 15.10 -9.70
C LYS A 16 -1.73 13.88 -8.78
N LEU A 17 -0.53 13.61 -8.25
CA LEU A 17 -0.33 12.53 -7.28
C LEU A 17 -1.16 12.77 -6.03
N ASN A 18 -1.86 11.72 -5.58
CA ASN A 18 -2.64 11.78 -4.34
C ASN A 18 -1.68 11.77 -3.13
N PRO A 19 -1.64 12.83 -2.31
CA PRO A 19 -0.81 12.86 -1.10
C PRO A 19 -1.26 11.83 -0.05
N ASN A 20 -2.50 11.34 -0.14
CA ASN A 20 -3.08 10.35 0.76
C ASN A 20 -3.09 8.94 0.14
N SER A 21 -2.18 8.64 -0.79
CA SER A 21 -2.08 7.33 -1.45
C SER A 21 -1.58 6.22 -0.51
N LEU A 22 -0.95 6.59 0.60
CA LEU A 22 -0.42 5.68 1.61
C LEU A 22 -0.78 6.18 3.01
N GLU A 23 -1.34 5.29 3.81
CA GLU A 23 -1.52 5.47 5.25
C GLU A 23 -0.92 4.24 5.95
N VAL A 24 0.05 4.46 6.84
CA VAL A 24 0.69 3.38 7.61
C VAL A 24 0.10 3.36 9.01
N LEU A 25 -0.62 2.29 9.33
CA LEU A 25 -1.22 2.10 10.65
C LEU A 25 -0.36 1.15 11.47
N ALA A 26 0.19 1.63 12.59
CA ALA A 26 1.01 0.82 13.51
C ALA A 26 0.17 0.28 14.68
N ASN A 27 0.61 -0.84 15.26
CA ASN A 27 0.01 -1.45 16.46
C ASN A 27 -1.49 -1.75 16.32
N CYS A 28 -1.94 -2.08 15.11
CA CYS A 28 -3.31 -2.52 14.89
C CYS A 28 -3.55 -3.91 15.49
N LEU A 29 -4.75 -4.12 16.03
CA LEU A 29 -5.17 -5.44 16.51
C LEU A 29 -5.84 -6.21 15.37
N VAL A 30 -5.48 -7.47 15.24
CA VAL A 30 -6.06 -8.42 14.29
C VAL A 30 -6.36 -9.73 15.00
N GLU A 31 -7.11 -10.61 14.34
CA GLU A 31 -7.46 -11.92 14.88
C GLU A 31 -6.22 -12.81 15.11
N PRO A 32 -6.14 -13.57 16.22
CA PRO A 32 -5.00 -14.45 16.50
C PRO A 32 -4.70 -15.50 15.42
N SER A 33 -5.71 -15.87 14.61
CA SER A 33 -5.56 -16.83 13.51
C SER A 33 -4.59 -16.37 12.41
N LEU A 34 -4.24 -15.07 12.37
CA LEU A 34 -3.32 -14.49 11.39
C LEU A 34 -1.85 -14.56 11.80
N ALA A 35 -1.52 -15.01 13.03
CA ALA A 35 -0.16 -14.97 13.58
C ALA A 35 0.91 -15.77 12.79
N GLY A 36 0.50 -16.64 11.86
CA GLY A 36 1.39 -17.42 11.00
C GLY A 36 1.01 -17.36 9.53
N ALA A 37 0.30 -16.31 9.10
CA ALA A 37 -0.11 -16.16 7.71
C ALA A 37 1.11 -16.02 6.79
N ALA A 38 1.17 -16.84 5.73
CA ALA A 38 2.29 -16.81 4.79
C ALA A 38 2.23 -15.55 3.90
N PRO A 39 3.37 -14.98 3.47
CA PRO A 39 3.41 -13.88 2.51
C PRO A 39 2.57 -14.16 1.25
N GLY A 40 1.83 -13.15 0.80
CA GLY A 40 0.89 -13.25 -0.32
C GLY A 40 -0.46 -13.90 0.01
N SER A 41 -0.66 -14.42 1.23
CA SER A 41 -1.99 -14.89 1.67
C SER A 41 -2.99 -13.73 1.67
N ARG A 42 -4.24 -14.01 1.28
CA ARG A 42 -5.29 -13.00 1.08
C ARG A 42 -6.42 -13.19 2.08
N TYR A 43 -6.88 -12.08 2.65
CA TYR A 43 -7.92 -12.06 3.68
C TYR A 43 -8.95 -10.97 3.43
N GLN A 44 -10.17 -11.21 3.89
CA GLN A 44 -11.20 -10.19 3.99
C GLN A 44 -11.31 -9.73 5.44
N PHE A 45 -11.04 -8.46 5.69
CA PHE A 45 -11.33 -7.84 6.98
C PHE A 45 -12.73 -7.22 6.90
N MET A 46 -13.63 -7.73 7.74
CA MET A 46 -15.05 -7.36 7.68
C MET A 46 -15.23 -5.84 7.75
N ARG A 47 -15.94 -5.29 6.76
CA ARG A 47 -16.22 -3.84 6.61
C ARG A 47 -14.99 -2.93 6.46
N LYS A 48 -13.79 -3.50 6.28
CA LYS A 48 -12.53 -2.77 6.06
C LYS A 48 -11.99 -2.94 4.65
N GLY A 49 -12.12 -4.15 4.09
CA GLY A 49 -11.69 -4.44 2.72
C GLY A 49 -10.99 -5.79 2.59
N TYR A 50 -10.17 -5.90 1.56
CA TYR A 50 -9.35 -7.08 1.28
C TYR A 50 -7.88 -6.72 1.40
N PHE A 51 -7.12 -7.58 2.06
CA PHE A 51 -5.72 -7.36 2.40
C PHE A 51 -4.89 -8.59 2.07
N CYS A 52 -3.58 -8.39 1.88
CA CYS A 52 -2.62 -9.48 1.76
C CYS A 52 -1.43 -9.27 2.69
N VAL A 53 -0.81 -10.37 3.10
CA VAL A 53 0.45 -10.34 3.84
C VAL A 53 1.57 -9.89 2.89
N ASP A 54 2.33 -8.89 3.29
CA ASP A 54 3.41 -8.34 2.46
C ASP A 54 4.56 -9.36 2.34
N PRO A 55 5.26 -9.43 1.18
CA PRO A 55 6.53 -10.13 1.06
C PRO A 55 7.57 -9.82 2.15
N ASP A 56 7.56 -8.63 2.73
CA ASP A 56 8.49 -8.21 3.78
C ASP A 56 8.00 -8.49 5.22
N SER A 57 6.84 -9.12 5.37
CA SER A 57 6.30 -9.51 6.67
C SER A 57 7.14 -10.63 7.33
N THR A 58 7.33 -10.49 8.63
CA THR A 58 8.13 -11.33 9.52
C THR A 58 7.33 -11.69 10.78
N SER A 59 7.79 -12.67 11.56
CA SER A 59 7.11 -13.02 12.82
C SER A 59 7.14 -11.90 13.87
N ASP A 60 8.07 -10.95 13.75
CA ASP A 60 8.20 -9.79 14.64
C ASP A 60 7.50 -8.53 14.11
N LYS A 61 7.17 -8.47 12.80
CA LYS A 61 6.60 -7.31 12.09
C LYS A 61 5.84 -7.71 10.85
#